data_AF-A0A2G8KYU1-F1
#
_entry.id   AF-A0A2G8KYU1-F1
#
_cell.length_a   1.000
_cell.length_b   1.000
_cell.length_c   1.000
_cell.angle_alpha   90.00
_cell.angle_beta   90.00
_cell.angle_gamma   90.00
#
_symmetry.space_group_name_H-M   'P 1'
#
loop_
_entity.id
_entity.type
_entity.pdbx_description
1 polymer ?
#
loop_
_entity_poly.entity_id
_entity_poly.type
_entity_poly.pdbx_seq_one_letter_code
_entity_poly.pdbx_strand_id
1 'polypeptide(L)'
;MEIKCLAQGHNAVIWPGLEPITRSGIHSHPTRKLECNLDSGNHPLISKGTLVHAQAVDKFEPNKWGYKIETANGNDLLLTVKSAVNCSVGEYQLDILTHVLKDEEKKDEYRKQLAAKVYLLFNPWCKDDTVYMESEEEKAEYVLNDVGYLYYGTSRYLGKMHWNFGQFDEDVFKCVLYLLEEHLDVEHRNNSVVMSRKMSAAVNVQDDGGVLHGRWDGEYTDGAKPTSWQGSVAILEQYMNTKESVKYGQCWVFSGVLTTVMRCLGIPTRSVTNFSSAHDTDRSVTIDECVDENDDMIDELNYDSVWNFHVWNDCWMARPDLPVGFGGWQAIDATPQETSEGIFQTGPASLNAIKQGLVYLPHDAPFVFAEVNADRVYWQCKRKYGDWDMTKIRTVTSDIGKNISTKAVGSARRHDVTDQYKYPECEFAISISVYCRDTSGLSNWTIYERWIDRYDRLSSLLTEKIHWLFPVKFEWPYPGLSSYEVQNAE
;
A
#
# COMPACT_ATOMS: atom_id res chain seq x y z
N MET A 1 8.29 -13.67 -40.12
CA MET A 1 8.21 -12.80 -38.93
C MET A 1 8.68 -13.57 -37.71
N GLU A 2 9.98 -13.50 -37.47
CA GLU A 2 10.56 -13.79 -36.16
C GLU A 2 10.52 -12.47 -35.39
N ILE A 3 9.66 -12.38 -34.37
CA ILE A 3 9.47 -11.15 -33.60
C ILE A 3 10.52 -11.14 -32.49
N LYS A 4 11.61 -10.39 -32.68
CA LYS A 4 12.56 -10.07 -31.61
C LYS A 4 12.03 -8.85 -30.86
N CYS A 5 11.42 -9.09 -29.70
CA CYS A 5 11.02 -8.02 -28.80
C CYS A 5 12.26 -7.57 -28.01
N LEU A 6 12.83 -6.43 -28.39
CA LEU A 6 13.93 -5.81 -27.66
C LEU A 6 13.34 -4.89 -26.60
N ALA A 7 13.18 -5.40 -25.38
CA ALA A 7 12.86 -4.58 -24.22
C ALA A 7 14.13 -3.87 -23.71
N GLN A 8 14.63 -2.89 -24.48
CA GLN A 8 15.58 -1.91 -23.96
C GLN A 8 14.80 -0.64 -23.64
N GLY A 9 14.49 -0.46 -22.36
CA GLY A 9 13.87 0.75 -21.81
C GLY A 9 12.41 0.56 -21.40
N HIS A 10 12.23 0.25 -20.11
CA HIS A 10 11.01 0.33 -19.31
C HIS A 10 9.90 -0.72 -19.60
N ASN A 11 9.70 -1.58 -18.59
CA ASN A 11 8.50 -2.37 -18.26
C ASN A 11 8.09 -3.60 -19.11
N ALA A 12 9.03 -4.25 -19.77
CA ALA A 12 8.88 -5.66 -20.13
C ALA A 12 10.16 -6.41 -19.76
N VAL A 13 10.07 -7.45 -18.91
CA VAL A 13 11.20 -8.35 -18.66
C VAL A 13 11.18 -9.42 -19.74
N ILE A 14 12.19 -9.40 -20.61
CA ILE A 14 12.44 -10.45 -21.61
C ILE A 14 13.78 -11.07 -21.28
N TRP A 15 13.80 -12.38 -21.06
CA TRP A 15 15.03 -13.15 -20.81
C TRP A 15 15.96 -13.13 -22.04
N PRO A 16 17.29 -13.12 -21.87
CA PRO A 16 18.21 -12.42 -22.77
C PRO A 16 18.64 -13.18 -24.04
N GLY A 17 18.93 -12.41 -25.12
CA GLY A 17 19.74 -12.83 -26.27
C GLY A 17 19.74 -11.90 -27.50
N LEU A 18 20.81 -11.10 -27.66
CA LEU A 18 21.34 -10.36 -28.86
C LEU A 18 20.86 -8.92 -29.17
N GLU A 19 21.84 -8.00 -29.29
CA GLU A 19 21.82 -6.70 -30.02
C GLU A 19 22.15 -6.90 -31.53
N PRO A 20 22.03 -5.94 -32.51
CA PRO A 20 22.01 -4.46 -32.41
C PRO A 20 21.11 -3.63 -33.42
N ILE A 21 20.98 -2.32 -33.12
CA ILE A 21 20.94 -1.06 -33.94
C ILE A 21 20.19 -0.98 -35.30
N THR A 22 19.40 0.12 -35.45
CA THR A 22 18.39 0.44 -36.48
C THR A 22 18.82 1.40 -37.61
N ARG A 23 18.11 1.35 -38.77
CA ARG A 23 17.77 2.49 -39.65
C ARG A 23 16.36 2.33 -40.26
N SER A 24 15.66 3.47 -40.37
CA SER A 24 14.22 3.72 -40.56
C SER A 24 13.61 3.48 -41.95
N GLY A 25 12.31 3.16 -41.99
CA GLY A 25 11.46 3.32 -43.18
C GLY A 25 10.00 2.89 -42.95
N ILE A 26 9.05 3.82 -43.10
CA ILE A 26 7.60 3.61 -42.94
C ILE A 26 7.04 2.88 -44.17
N HIS A 27 6.37 1.74 -43.97
CA HIS A 27 5.59 1.04 -45.00
C HIS A 27 4.12 0.95 -44.57
N SER A 28 3.29 1.91 -45.03
CA SER A 28 1.84 1.73 -45.09
C SER A 28 1.43 1.59 -46.56
N HIS A 29 1.13 0.36 -47.00
CA HIS A 29 0.57 0.10 -48.32
C HIS A 29 -0.96 0.27 -48.26
N PRO A 30 -1.62 0.97 -49.21
CA PRO A 30 -3.05 1.32 -49.14
C PRO A 30 -4.04 0.13 -49.12
N THR A 31 -3.56 -1.11 -49.34
CA THR A 31 -4.40 -2.33 -49.38
C THR A 31 -4.12 -3.30 -48.23
N ARG A 32 -3.23 -2.96 -47.29
CA ARG A 32 -2.87 -3.84 -46.16
C ARG A 32 -2.93 -3.10 -44.84
N LYS A 33 -3.64 -3.66 -43.85
CA LYS A 33 -3.75 -3.12 -42.49
C LYS A 33 -3.12 -4.10 -41.51
N LEU A 34 -2.33 -3.58 -40.57
CA LEU A 34 -1.80 -4.32 -39.42
C LEU A 34 -2.64 -3.95 -38.18
N GLU A 35 -2.89 -4.90 -37.28
CA GLU A 35 -3.49 -4.64 -35.97
C GLU A 35 -2.74 -5.45 -34.91
N CYS A 36 -2.51 -4.84 -33.75
CA CYS A 36 -1.90 -5.48 -32.60
C CYS A 36 -2.97 -5.62 -31.51
N ASN A 37 -3.40 -6.85 -31.25
CA ASN A 37 -4.43 -7.15 -30.28
C ASN A 37 -3.81 -7.77 -29.03
N LEU A 38 -4.21 -7.26 -27.86
CA LEU A 38 -3.82 -7.84 -26.59
C LEU A 38 -5.06 -8.27 -25.83
N ASP A 39 -5.08 -9.50 -25.34
CA ASP A 39 -6.14 -10.01 -24.48
C ASP A 39 -5.61 -10.51 -23.14
N SER A 40 -6.39 -10.31 -22.08
CA SER A 40 -6.10 -10.71 -20.71
C SER A 40 -7.32 -11.39 -20.07
N GLY A 41 -7.07 -12.48 -19.35
CA GLY A 41 -8.09 -13.29 -18.70
C GLY A 41 -8.89 -14.19 -19.66
N ASN A 42 -9.81 -14.99 -19.11
CA ASN A 42 -10.55 -16.02 -19.86
C ASN A 42 -11.68 -15.47 -20.76
N HIS A 43 -12.17 -14.27 -20.46
CA HIS A 43 -13.28 -13.63 -21.17
C HIS A 43 -12.95 -12.17 -21.51
N PRO A 44 -12.04 -11.93 -22.47
CA PRO A 44 -11.56 -10.59 -22.78
C PRO A 44 -12.64 -9.76 -23.48
N LEU A 45 -12.85 -8.53 -23.00
CA LEU A 45 -13.89 -7.59 -23.42
C LEU A 45 -13.30 -6.19 -23.57
N ILE A 46 -13.64 -5.50 -24.65
CA ILE A 46 -13.20 -4.12 -24.91
C ILE A 46 -13.73 -3.18 -23.82
N SER A 47 -14.99 -3.35 -23.43
CA SER A 47 -15.65 -2.51 -22.42
C SER A 47 -15.01 -2.60 -21.03
N LYS A 48 -14.26 -3.67 -20.75
CA LYS A 48 -13.54 -3.87 -19.49
C LYS A 48 -12.04 -3.60 -19.61
N GLY A 49 -11.55 -3.19 -20.79
CA GLY A 49 -10.12 -2.98 -21.03
C GLY A 49 -9.28 -4.26 -21.09
N THR A 50 -9.92 -5.43 -21.15
CA THR A 50 -9.26 -6.75 -21.13
C THR A 50 -9.07 -7.34 -22.52
N LEU A 51 -9.77 -6.77 -23.52
CA LEU A 51 -9.43 -6.91 -24.94
C LEU A 51 -9.03 -5.53 -25.48
N VAL A 52 -7.81 -5.42 -25.98
CA VAL A 52 -7.22 -4.18 -26.43
C VAL A 52 -6.85 -4.28 -27.90
N HIS A 53 -7.36 -3.36 -28.71
CA HIS A 53 -6.93 -3.15 -30.09
C HIS A 53 -5.97 -1.95 -30.14
N ALA A 54 -4.67 -2.20 -30.06
CA ALA A 54 -3.69 -1.13 -30.15
C ALA A 54 -3.74 -0.50 -31.55
N GLN A 55 -3.81 0.83 -31.59
CA GLN A 55 -3.93 1.57 -32.85
C GLN A 55 -2.55 1.92 -33.41
N ALA A 56 -2.42 1.99 -34.74
CA ALA A 56 -1.26 2.61 -35.35
C ALA A 56 -1.25 4.11 -34.99
N VAL A 57 -0.14 4.62 -34.48
CA VAL A 57 -0.05 6.02 -34.02
C VAL A 57 1.21 6.72 -34.52
N ASP A 58 1.10 8.01 -34.86
CA ASP A 58 2.27 8.84 -35.18
C ASP A 58 3.01 9.31 -33.92
N LYS A 59 2.30 9.40 -32.79
CA LYS A 59 2.84 9.78 -31.48
C LYS A 59 2.14 8.99 -30.39
N PHE A 60 2.90 8.49 -29.42
CA PHE A 60 2.33 7.81 -28.26
C PHE A 60 1.73 8.81 -27.28
N GLU A 61 0.58 8.45 -26.71
CA GLU A 61 -0.09 9.17 -25.62
C GLU A 61 -0.12 8.28 -24.37
N PRO A 62 0.00 8.83 -23.14
CA PRO A 62 0.10 8.02 -21.93
C PRO A 62 -1.09 7.07 -21.70
N ASN A 63 -2.32 7.56 -21.85
CA ASN A 63 -3.55 6.80 -21.54
C ASN A 63 -4.11 6.02 -22.74
N LYS A 64 -3.31 5.75 -23.77
CA LYS A 64 -3.76 5.04 -24.97
C LYS A 64 -2.76 3.98 -25.38
N TRP A 65 -3.31 2.82 -25.72
CA TRP A 65 -2.56 1.78 -26.41
C TRP A 65 -2.24 2.21 -27.83
N GLY A 66 -1.00 2.00 -28.24
CA GLY A 66 -0.58 2.31 -29.59
C GLY A 66 0.59 1.46 -30.04
N TYR A 67 0.77 1.37 -31.36
CA TYR A 67 1.96 0.78 -31.94
C TYR A 67 2.49 1.62 -33.11
N LYS A 68 3.78 1.44 -33.39
CA LYS A 68 4.50 2.03 -34.51
C LYS A 68 5.29 0.98 -35.26
N ILE A 69 5.38 1.13 -36.57
CA ILE A 69 6.30 0.38 -37.41
C ILE A 69 7.60 1.19 -37.49
N GLU A 70 8.65 0.70 -36.84
CA GLU A 70 9.95 1.37 -36.80
C GLU A 70 10.73 1.09 -38.10
N THR A 71 10.75 -0.17 -38.52
CA THR A 71 11.40 -0.61 -39.74
C THR A 71 10.60 -1.71 -40.42
N ALA A 72 10.66 -1.73 -41.75
CA ALA A 72 10.07 -2.76 -42.58
C ALA A 72 11.09 -3.20 -43.64
N ASN A 73 11.70 -4.36 -43.44
CA ASN A 73 12.77 -4.90 -44.28
C ASN A 73 12.32 -6.22 -44.89
N GLY A 74 11.81 -6.18 -46.12
CA GLY A 74 11.29 -7.37 -46.79
C GLY A 74 10.12 -8.00 -46.03
N ASN A 75 10.36 -9.17 -45.43
CA ASN A 75 9.36 -9.91 -44.66
C ASN A 75 9.46 -9.71 -43.14
N ASP A 76 10.37 -8.84 -42.69
CA ASP A 76 10.60 -8.55 -41.28
C ASP A 76 10.08 -7.14 -40.94
N LEU A 77 9.30 -7.07 -39.87
CA LEU A 77 8.77 -5.83 -39.31
C LEU A 77 9.29 -5.67 -37.88
N LEU A 78 9.86 -4.51 -37.59
CA LEU A 78 10.12 -4.08 -36.22
C LEU A 78 8.99 -3.18 -35.75
N LEU A 79 8.31 -3.58 -34.68
CA LEU A 79 7.19 -2.87 -34.09
C LEU A 79 7.58 -2.37 -32.70
N THR A 80 7.23 -1.13 -32.40
CA THR A 80 7.18 -0.62 -31.02
C THR A 80 5.74 -0.56 -30.58
N VAL A 81 5.39 -1.29 -29.52
CA VAL A 81 4.06 -1.27 -28.91
C VAL A 81 4.17 -0.61 -27.55
N LYS A 82 3.26 0.31 -27.24
CA LYS A 82 3.19 0.97 -25.93
C LYS A 82 1.82 0.75 -25.30
N SER A 83 1.81 0.32 -24.04
CA SER A 83 0.60 0.20 -23.25
C SER A 83 0.09 1.56 -22.77
N ALA A 84 -1.22 1.63 -22.51
CA ALA A 84 -1.77 2.72 -21.72
C ALA A 84 -1.29 2.60 -20.28
N VAL A 85 -1.00 3.72 -19.61
CA VAL A 85 -0.51 3.73 -18.21
C VAL A 85 -1.54 3.24 -17.19
N ASN A 86 -2.81 3.21 -17.57
CA ASN A 86 -3.92 2.68 -16.78
C ASN A 86 -4.36 1.27 -17.24
N CYS A 87 -3.51 0.54 -17.96
CA CYS A 87 -3.78 -0.85 -18.30
C CYS A 87 -3.82 -1.73 -17.03
N SER A 88 -4.62 -2.79 -17.08
CA SER A 88 -4.64 -3.78 -16.00
C SER A 88 -3.29 -4.47 -15.86
N VAL A 89 -2.87 -4.74 -14.63
CA VAL A 89 -1.70 -5.56 -14.34
C VAL A 89 -2.05 -7.04 -14.53
N GLY A 90 -1.15 -7.80 -15.15
CA GLY A 90 -1.30 -9.24 -15.33
C GLY A 90 -0.74 -9.78 -16.65
N GLU A 91 -1.14 -11.01 -16.97
CA GLU A 91 -0.78 -11.69 -18.21
C GLU A 91 -1.61 -11.17 -19.40
N TYR A 92 -0.92 -10.96 -20.52
CA TYR A 92 -1.48 -10.63 -21.81
C TYR A 92 -0.98 -11.58 -22.89
N GLN A 93 -1.90 -11.99 -23.76
CA GLN A 93 -1.60 -12.64 -25.02
C GLN A 93 -1.54 -11.60 -26.14
N LEU A 94 -0.42 -11.52 -26.87
CA LEU A 94 -0.29 -10.64 -28.04
C LEU A 94 -0.60 -11.41 -29.33
N ASP A 95 -1.50 -10.86 -30.11
CA ASP A 95 -1.91 -11.32 -31.43
C ASP A 95 -1.68 -10.23 -32.47
N ILE A 96 -0.97 -10.60 -33.55
CA ILE A 96 -0.77 -9.73 -34.70
C ILE A 96 -1.75 -10.16 -35.80
N LEU A 97 -2.64 -9.25 -36.19
CA LEU A 97 -3.55 -9.43 -37.30
C LEU A 97 -3.06 -8.64 -38.51
N THR A 98 -3.08 -9.26 -39.68
CA THR A 98 -2.90 -8.55 -40.96
C THR A 98 -4.11 -8.77 -41.84
N HIS A 99 -4.64 -7.67 -42.37
CA HIS A 99 -5.78 -7.66 -43.29
C HIS A 99 -5.29 -7.29 -44.68
N VAL A 100 -5.68 -8.07 -45.69
CA VAL A 100 -5.56 -7.68 -47.10
C VAL A 100 -6.94 -7.27 -47.61
N LEU A 101 -7.07 -5.99 -47.97
CA LEU A 101 -8.31 -5.46 -48.57
C LEU A 101 -8.39 -5.89 -50.04
N LYS A 102 -9.41 -6.68 -50.38
CA LYS A 102 -9.82 -6.97 -51.76
C LYS A 102 -11.23 -6.40 -51.98
N ASP A 103 -11.38 -5.51 -52.95
CA ASP A 103 -12.65 -4.95 -53.43
C ASP A 103 -13.60 -4.43 -52.33
N GLU A 104 -13.11 -3.54 -51.44
CA GLU A 104 -13.81 -2.84 -50.34
C GLU A 104 -14.60 -3.69 -49.31
N GLU A 105 -14.95 -4.95 -49.60
CA GLU A 105 -15.81 -5.82 -48.79
C GLU A 105 -15.13 -7.14 -48.36
N LYS A 106 -14.12 -7.65 -49.09
CA LYS A 106 -13.42 -8.89 -48.73
C LYS A 106 -12.11 -8.62 -48.00
N LYS A 107 -12.03 -9.05 -46.74
CA LYS A 107 -10.82 -9.03 -45.93
C LYS A 107 -10.30 -10.46 -45.78
N ASP A 108 -9.16 -10.77 -46.41
CA ASP A 108 -8.38 -11.93 -46.01
C ASP A 108 -7.64 -11.54 -44.72
N GLU A 109 -8.03 -12.15 -43.59
CA GLU A 109 -7.40 -11.95 -42.28
C GLU A 109 -6.39 -13.07 -42.02
N TYR A 110 -5.18 -12.68 -41.61
CA TYR A 110 -4.17 -13.60 -41.10
C TYR A 110 -3.85 -13.23 -39.66
N ARG A 111 -3.95 -14.21 -38.75
CA ARG A 111 -3.63 -14.06 -37.33
C ARG A 111 -2.33 -14.78 -37.00
N LYS A 112 -1.43 -14.08 -36.31
CA LYS A 112 -0.24 -14.67 -35.71
C LYS A 112 -0.23 -14.36 -34.21
N GLN A 113 -0.51 -15.37 -33.42
CA GLN A 113 -0.31 -15.32 -31.97
C GLN A 113 1.18 -15.45 -31.65
N LEU A 114 1.69 -14.59 -30.77
CA LEU A 114 3.03 -14.75 -30.23
C LEU A 114 3.05 -15.92 -29.26
N ALA A 115 4.10 -16.74 -29.33
CA ALA A 115 4.25 -17.88 -28.42
C ALA A 115 4.55 -17.45 -26.98
N ALA A 116 5.21 -16.31 -26.81
CA ALA A 116 5.51 -15.75 -25.49
C ALA A 116 4.34 -14.93 -24.97
N LYS A 117 4.07 -15.07 -23.67
CA LYS A 117 3.19 -14.20 -22.91
C LYS A 117 3.87 -12.87 -22.61
N VAL A 118 3.08 -11.81 -22.52
CA VAL A 118 3.53 -10.48 -22.12
C VAL A 118 2.95 -10.19 -20.74
N TYR A 119 3.79 -9.84 -19.78
CA TYR A 119 3.34 -9.46 -18.44
C TYR A 119 3.47 -7.96 -18.27
N LEU A 120 2.37 -7.32 -17.88
CA LEU A 120 2.35 -5.89 -17.59
C LEU A 120 2.20 -5.69 -16.09
N LEU A 121 3.07 -4.86 -15.53
CA LEU A 121 3.17 -4.53 -14.12
C LEU A 121 3.04 -3.01 -13.93
N PHE A 122 2.86 -2.57 -12.69
CA PHE A 122 2.92 -1.14 -12.36
C PHE A 122 4.29 -0.54 -12.72
N ASN A 123 4.32 0.75 -13.05
CA ASN A 123 5.52 1.41 -13.55
C ASN A 123 5.97 2.60 -12.69
N PRO A 124 6.84 2.38 -11.69
CA PRO A 124 7.32 3.46 -10.85
C PRO A 124 8.30 4.42 -11.57
N TRP A 125 8.73 4.12 -12.80
CA TRP A 125 9.50 5.04 -13.64
C TRP A 125 8.62 5.94 -14.53
N CYS A 126 7.34 5.62 -14.70
CA CYS A 126 6.44 6.38 -15.55
C CYS A 126 5.76 7.50 -14.76
N LYS A 127 6.01 8.77 -15.11
CA LYS A 127 5.44 9.95 -14.43
C LYS A 127 3.91 9.99 -14.39
N ASP A 128 3.28 9.33 -15.36
CA ASP A 128 1.82 9.29 -15.49
C ASP A 128 1.20 8.08 -14.77
N ASP A 129 2.03 7.17 -14.20
CA ASP A 129 1.56 6.04 -13.41
C ASP A 129 1.29 6.47 -11.97
N THR A 130 0.24 5.91 -11.36
CA THR A 130 -0.12 6.15 -9.96
C THR A 130 1.00 5.79 -8.98
N VAL A 131 1.91 4.89 -9.34
CA VAL A 131 3.02 4.48 -8.46
C VAL A 131 4.35 5.18 -8.77
N TYR A 132 4.33 6.25 -9.57
CA TYR A 132 5.54 6.97 -9.95
C TYR A 132 6.38 7.39 -8.74
N MET A 133 7.67 7.04 -8.76
CA MET A 133 8.65 7.42 -7.76
C MET A 133 9.82 8.13 -8.44
N GLU A 134 10.18 9.31 -7.95
CA GLU A 134 11.17 10.17 -8.61
C GLU A 134 12.60 9.62 -8.45
N SER A 135 13.03 9.36 -7.22
CA SER A 135 14.41 8.91 -6.91
C SER A 135 14.72 7.53 -7.46
N GLU A 136 15.81 7.42 -8.23
CA GLU A 136 16.32 6.15 -8.74
C GLU A 136 16.86 5.26 -7.60
N GLU A 137 17.44 5.86 -6.55
CA GLU A 137 17.91 5.14 -5.38
C GLU A 137 16.75 4.52 -4.60
N GLU A 138 15.64 5.24 -4.45
CA GLU A 138 14.43 4.74 -3.81
C GLU A 138 13.77 3.64 -4.65
N LYS A 139 13.70 3.78 -5.99
CA LYS A 139 13.23 2.70 -6.87
C LYS A 139 14.12 1.46 -6.78
N ALA A 140 15.45 1.64 -6.73
CA ALA A 140 16.37 0.55 -6.53
C ALA A 140 16.12 -0.18 -5.20
N GLU A 141 15.83 0.55 -4.11
CA GLU A 141 15.58 -0.05 -2.80
C GLU A 141 14.18 -0.66 -2.65
N TYR A 142 13.14 0.02 -3.11
CA TYR A 142 11.75 -0.30 -2.81
C TYR A 142 11.07 -1.11 -3.90
N VAL A 143 11.71 -1.33 -5.04
CA VAL A 143 11.22 -2.18 -6.14
C VAL A 143 12.24 -3.27 -6.47
N LEU A 144 13.48 -2.88 -6.73
CA LEU A 144 14.49 -3.79 -7.29
C LEU A 144 15.31 -4.57 -6.26
N ASN A 145 15.38 -4.13 -5.01
CA ASN A 145 16.13 -4.84 -3.98
C ASN A 145 15.31 -6.05 -3.51
N ASP A 146 15.84 -7.25 -3.65
CA ASP A 146 15.19 -8.51 -3.32
C ASP A 146 15.59 -9.05 -1.95
N VAL A 147 16.42 -8.31 -1.21
CA VAL A 147 16.80 -8.60 0.17
C VAL A 147 16.58 -7.38 1.06
N GLY A 148 16.28 -7.63 2.33
CA GLY A 148 15.93 -6.57 3.27
C GLY A 148 16.25 -6.88 4.72
N TYR A 149 15.86 -5.93 5.57
CA TYR A 149 15.92 -6.09 7.01
C TYR A 149 14.55 -5.76 7.60
N LEU A 150 14.11 -6.62 8.53
CA LEU A 150 12.96 -6.38 9.39
C LEU A 150 13.47 -6.09 10.80
N TYR A 151 12.84 -5.15 11.51
CA TYR A 151 13.22 -4.80 12.88
C TYR A 151 12.28 -5.49 13.87
N TYR A 152 12.80 -5.84 15.04
CA TYR A 152 12.06 -6.52 16.11
C TYR A 152 12.61 -6.15 17.48
N GLY A 153 12.02 -6.66 18.55
CA GLY A 153 12.49 -6.47 19.92
C GLY A 153 11.62 -5.50 20.70
N THR A 154 12.20 -4.47 21.30
CA THR A 154 11.47 -3.46 22.06
C THR A 154 11.95 -2.07 21.68
N SER A 155 11.19 -1.03 22.05
CA SER A 155 11.58 0.36 21.85
C SER A 155 12.92 0.74 22.53
N ARG A 156 13.41 -0.06 23.48
CA ARG A 156 14.71 0.14 24.15
C ARG A 156 15.84 -0.68 23.54
N TYR A 157 15.52 -1.88 23.05
CA TYR A 157 16.48 -2.85 22.52
C TYR A 157 15.99 -3.36 21.17
N LEU A 158 16.46 -2.71 20.10
CA LEU A 158 16.07 -3.03 18.73
C LEU A 158 16.99 -4.13 18.17
N GLY A 159 16.37 -5.21 17.72
CA GLY A 159 16.97 -6.23 16.88
C GLY A 159 16.72 -5.96 15.40
N LYS A 160 17.48 -6.66 14.55
CA LYS A 160 17.25 -6.69 13.10
C LYS A 160 17.44 -8.11 12.58
N MET A 161 16.59 -8.53 11.66
CA MET A 161 16.69 -9.82 10.97
C MET A 161 16.81 -9.59 9.47
N HIS A 162 17.63 -10.41 8.81
CA HIS A 162 17.69 -10.42 7.36
C HIS A 162 16.44 -11.11 6.81
N TRP A 163 15.93 -10.64 5.67
CA TRP A 163 14.81 -11.25 4.97
C TRP A 163 15.09 -11.31 3.48
N ASN A 164 14.94 -12.49 2.88
CA ASN A 164 14.96 -12.65 1.44
C ASN A 164 13.53 -12.45 0.88
N PHE A 165 13.27 -11.31 0.25
CA PHE A 165 11.99 -11.06 -0.42
C PHE A 165 11.86 -11.92 -1.68
N GLY A 166 12.89 -11.96 -2.51
CA GLY A 166 12.97 -12.86 -3.68
C GLY A 166 11.88 -12.66 -4.73
N GLN A 167 11.43 -11.42 -4.96
CA GLN A 167 10.34 -11.12 -5.91
C GLN A 167 10.62 -11.47 -7.39
N PHE A 168 11.88 -11.76 -7.74
CA PHE A 168 12.28 -12.19 -9.10
C PHE A 168 12.37 -13.70 -9.27
N ASP A 169 12.10 -14.46 -8.21
CA ASP A 169 12.00 -15.91 -8.29
C ASP A 169 10.79 -16.32 -9.14
N GLU A 170 10.96 -17.37 -9.96
CA GLU A 170 9.95 -17.79 -10.93
C GLU A 170 8.66 -18.27 -10.24
N ASP A 171 8.78 -19.02 -9.15
CA ASP A 171 7.61 -19.57 -8.46
C ASP A 171 6.92 -18.50 -7.60
N VAL A 172 7.68 -17.52 -7.10
CA VAL A 172 7.13 -16.30 -6.51
C VAL A 172 6.29 -15.53 -7.54
N PHE A 173 6.82 -15.29 -8.74
CA PHE A 173 6.09 -14.58 -9.79
C PHE A 173 4.79 -15.31 -10.18
N LYS A 174 4.84 -16.64 -10.37
CA LYS A 174 3.64 -17.46 -10.62
C LYS A 174 2.63 -17.36 -9.48
N CYS A 175 3.10 -17.39 -8.24
CA CYS A 175 2.24 -17.25 -7.06
C CYS A 175 1.53 -15.89 -7.05
N VAL A 176 2.24 -14.80 -7.35
CA VAL A 176 1.67 -13.46 -7.38
C VAL A 176 0.62 -13.33 -8.49
N LEU A 177 0.87 -13.89 -9.68
CA LEU A 177 -0.14 -13.94 -10.74
C LEU A 177 -1.36 -14.76 -10.33
N TYR A 178 -1.17 -15.89 -9.64
CA TYR A 178 -2.27 -16.69 -9.11
C TYR A 178 -3.11 -15.90 -8.09
N LEU A 179 -2.48 -15.18 -7.16
CA LEU A 179 -3.19 -14.33 -6.20
C LEU A 179 -3.99 -13.23 -6.89
N LEU A 180 -3.45 -12.62 -7.96
CA LEU A 180 -4.21 -11.66 -8.77
C LEU A 180 -5.44 -12.30 -9.41
N GLU A 181 -5.30 -13.51 -9.93
CA GLU A 181 -6.38 -14.23 -10.62
C GLU A 181 -7.51 -14.66 -9.69
N GLU A 182 -7.17 -15.15 -8.51
CA GLU A 182 -8.16 -15.64 -7.55
C GLU A 182 -8.87 -14.51 -6.79
N HIS A 183 -8.16 -13.43 -6.44
CA HIS A 183 -8.67 -12.42 -5.50
C HIS A 183 -9.02 -11.08 -6.11
N LEU A 184 -8.68 -10.83 -7.39
CA LEU A 184 -8.92 -9.52 -8.01
C LEU A 184 -9.37 -9.62 -9.47
N ASP A 185 -10.59 -9.16 -9.72
CA ASP A 185 -11.10 -9.00 -11.07
C ASP A 185 -10.20 -8.09 -11.91
N VAL A 186 -9.97 -8.50 -13.15
CA VAL A 186 -9.00 -7.89 -14.06
C VAL A 186 -9.27 -6.39 -14.33
N GLU A 187 -10.53 -5.95 -14.33
CA GLU A 187 -10.91 -4.54 -14.48
C GLU A 187 -10.41 -3.63 -13.33
N HIS A 188 -10.10 -4.21 -12.17
CA HIS A 188 -9.62 -3.47 -10.99
C HIS A 188 -8.10 -3.54 -10.83
N ARG A 189 -7.40 -4.35 -11.63
CA ARG A 189 -5.94 -4.56 -11.53
C ARG A 189 -5.10 -3.39 -12.01
N ASN A 190 -5.70 -2.32 -12.52
CA ASN A 190 -5.01 -1.07 -12.85
C ASN A 190 -4.99 -0.06 -11.71
N ASN A 191 -5.69 -0.33 -10.60
CA ASN A 191 -5.85 0.59 -9.49
C ASN A 191 -4.97 0.15 -8.32
N SER A 192 -3.91 0.90 -8.04
CA SER A 192 -2.96 0.61 -6.96
C SER A 192 -3.60 0.66 -5.56
N VAL A 193 -4.64 1.47 -5.34
CA VAL A 193 -5.39 1.51 -4.07
C VAL A 193 -6.15 0.22 -3.84
N VAL A 194 -6.93 -0.22 -4.84
CA VAL A 194 -7.70 -1.48 -4.77
C VAL A 194 -6.75 -2.69 -4.70
N MET A 195 -5.68 -2.67 -5.49
CA MET A 195 -4.64 -3.70 -5.48
C MET A 195 -4.04 -3.87 -4.07
N SER A 196 -3.62 -2.78 -3.44
CA SER A 196 -2.96 -2.82 -2.13
C SER A 196 -3.89 -3.36 -1.06
N ARG A 197 -5.14 -2.90 -1.05
CA ARG A 197 -6.18 -3.36 -0.13
C ARG A 197 -6.44 -4.87 -0.31
N LYS A 198 -6.62 -5.32 -1.55
CA LYS A 198 -6.89 -6.74 -1.84
C LYS A 198 -5.70 -7.66 -1.54
N MET A 199 -4.48 -7.22 -1.81
CA MET A 199 -3.29 -8.00 -1.47
C MET A 199 -3.05 -8.08 0.06
N SER A 200 -3.44 -7.07 0.84
CA SER A 200 -3.41 -7.19 2.32
C SER A 200 -4.33 -8.30 2.84
N ALA A 201 -5.49 -8.50 2.18
CA ALA A 201 -6.41 -9.59 2.50
C ALA A 201 -5.86 -10.94 2.01
N ALA A 202 -5.45 -11.02 0.74
CA ALA A 202 -5.02 -12.27 0.09
C ALA A 202 -3.77 -12.92 0.71
N VAL A 203 -2.98 -12.17 1.47
CA VAL A 203 -1.81 -12.72 2.17
C VAL A 203 -2.21 -13.45 3.46
N ASN A 204 -3.40 -13.21 4.04
CA ASN A 204 -3.86 -13.90 5.24
C ASN A 204 -5.06 -14.82 4.97
N VAL A 205 -5.23 -15.86 5.79
CA VAL A 205 -6.18 -16.95 5.52
C VAL A 205 -7.64 -16.64 5.88
N GLN A 206 -7.93 -15.60 6.67
CA GLN A 206 -9.15 -15.56 7.50
C GLN A 206 -10.47 -15.62 6.72
N ASP A 207 -10.52 -15.02 5.53
CA ASP A 207 -11.75 -14.92 4.75
C ASP A 207 -11.65 -15.75 3.46
N ASP A 208 -10.80 -15.30 2.53
CA ASP A 208 -10.74 -15.82 1.16
C ASP A 208 -9.72 -16.97 0.98
N GLY A 209 -9.16 -17.53 2.05
CA GLY A 209 -8.20 -18.64 1.95
C GLY A 209 -6.80 -18.22 1.44
N GLY A 210 -6.31 -17.07 1.90
CA GLY A 210 -5.02 -16.51 1.50
C GLY A 210 -3.77 -17.28 1.95
N VAL A 211 -2.60 -16.67 1.74
CA VAL A 211 -1.29 -17.36 1.79
C VAL A 211 -0.94 -17.93 3.17
N LEU A 212 -1.10 -17.16 4.25
CA LEU A 212 -0.53 -17.47 5.55
C LEU A 212 -1.59 -17.68 6.64
N HIS A 213 -1.35 -18.69 7.47
CA HIS A 213 -2.08 -18.89 8.73
C HIS A 213 -1.33 -18.26 9.90
N GLY A 214 -1.95 -17.30 10.59
CA GLY A 214 -1.39 -16.66 11.77
C GLY A 214 -1.45 -17.53 13.01
N ARG A 215 -0.43 -17.50 13.89
CA ARG A 215 -0.49 -18.19 15.20
C ARG A 215 0.49 -17.60 16.22
N TRP A 216 0.02 -17.37 17.45
CA TRP A 216 0.76 -16.71 18.54
C TRP A 216 0.78 -17.46 19.88
N ASP A 217 0.15 -18.62 19.98
CA ASP A 217 0.03 -19.39 21.24
C ASP A 217 1.33 -20.13 21.64
N GLY A 218 2.36 -20.11 20.80
CA GLY A 218 3.63 -20.80 21.03
C GLY A 218 3.67 -22.25 20.55
N GLU A 219 2.56 -22.79 20.06
CA GLU A 219 2.43 -24.20 19.65
C GLU A 219 2.41 -24.33 18.12
N TYR A 220 3.46 -24.93 17.55
CA TYR A 220 3.66 -24.99 16.10
C TYR A 220 3.97 -26.42 15.62
N THR A 221 3.40 -27.44 16.26
CA THR A 221 3.76 -28.86 15.98
C THR A 221 3.32 -29.35 14.61
N ASP A 222 2.30 -28.73 14.00
CA ASP A 222 1.75 -29.07 12.69
C ASP A 222 2.15 -28.09 11.58
N GLY A 223 3.14 -27.22 11.81
CA GLY A 223 3.61 -26.23 10.85
C GLY A 223 5.02 -25.73 11.14
N ALA A 224 5.48 -24.74 10.38
CA ALA A 224 6.74 -24.06 10.65
C ALA A 224 6.56 -23.04 11.79
N LYS A 225 7.59 -22.91 12.63
CA LYS A 225 7.64 -21.84 13.62
C LYS A 225 7.76 -20.49 12.89
N PRO A 226 7.00 -19.45 13.25
CA PRO A 226 7.12 -18.14 12.61
C PRO A 226 8.56 -17.57 12.60
N THR A 227 9.35 -17.90 13.62
CA THR A 227 10.76 -17.47 13.75
C THR A 227 11.74 -18.27 12.90
N SER A 228 11.35 -19.38 12.27
CA SER A 228 12.26 -20.15 11.40
C SER A 228 12.32 -19.64 9.98
N TRP A 229 11.36 -18.80 9.56
CA TRP A 229 11.35 -18.21 8.23
C TRP A 229 12.49 -17.20 8.05
N GLN A 230 13.16 -17.26 6.90
CA GLN A 230 14.26 -16.36 6.52
C GLN A 230 13.93 -15.53 5.27
N GLY A 231 12.75 -15.71 4.70
CA GLY A 231 12.35 -15.10 3.44
C GLY A 231 10.98 -15.57 2.96
N SER A 232 10.46 -14.90 1.95
CA SER A 232 9.13 -15.15 1.38
C SER A 232 9.11 -16.26 0.34
N VAL A 233 10.25 -16.56 -0.30
CA VAL A 233 10.33 -17.51 -1.42
C VAL A 233 9.76 -18.88 -1.04
N ALA A 234 10.27 -19.50 0.03
CA ALA A 234 9.81 -20.83 0.46
C ALA A 234 8.32 -20.86 0.86
N ILE A 235 7.79 -19.74 1.38
CA ILE A 235 6.38 -19.63 1.76
C ILE A 235 5.51 -19.60 0.49
N LEU A 236 5.84 -18.72 -0.46
CA LEU A 236 5.06 -18.54 -1.69
C LEU A 236 5.20 -19.76 -2.62
N GLU A 237 6.38 -20.37 -2.69
CA GLU A 237 6.59 -21.62 -3.41
C GLU A 237 5.74 -22.76 -2.82
N GLN A 238 5.74 -22.91 -1.49
CA GLN A 238 4.89 -23.90 -0.82
C GLN A 238 3.41 -23.65 -1.12
N TYR A 239 2.93 -22.42 -0.92
CA TYR A 239 1.54 -22.06 -1.21
C TYR A 239 1.18 -22.31 -2.68
N MET A 240 2.06 -21.95 -3.62
CA MET A 240 1.82 -22.15 -5.04
C MET A 240 1.73 -23.64 -5.41
N ASN A 241 2.56 -24.48 -4.79
CA ASN A 241 2.61 -25.91 -5.04
C ASN A 241 1.43 -26.68 -4.41
N THR A 242 0.98 -26.28 -3.22
CA THR A 242 -0.11 -26.99 -2.51
C THR A 242 -1.48 -26.37 -2.75
N LYS A 243 -1.54 -25.06 -3.06
CA LYS A 243 -2.77 -24.25 -3.04
C LYS A 243 -3.45 -24.23 -1.67
N GLU A 244 -2.69 -24.52 -0.62
CA GLU A 244 -3.14 -24.53 0.76
C GLU A 244 -2.35 -23.51 1.59
N SER A 245 -3.03 -22.81 2.49
CA SER A 245 -2.41 -21.79 3.35
C SER A 245 -1.25 -22.35 4.17
N VAL A 246 -0.15 -21.61 4.21
CA VAL A 246 1.10 -22.00 4.85
C VAL A 246 1.07 -21.68 6.34
N LYS A 247 1.38 -22.70 7.15
CA LYS A 247 1.46 -22.62 8.60
C LYS A 247 2.93 -22.48 9.05
N TYR A 248 3.33 -21.53 9.89
CA TYR A 248 2.58 -20.39 10.43
C TYR A 248 3.33 -19.07 10.23
N GLY A 249 2.60 -17.96 10.30
CA GLY A 249 3.14 -16.60 10.24
C GLY A 249 2.83 -15.77 11.49
N GLN A 250 3.62 -14.73 11.70
CA GLN A 250 3.34 -13.60 12.59
C GLN A 250 3.59 -12.30 11.83
N CYS A 251 3.36 -11.12 12.43
CA CYS A 251 3.33 -9.83 11.73
C CYS A 251 4.53 -9.57 10.80
N TRP A 252 5.76 -9.88 11.22
CA TRP A 252 6.94 -9.72 10.35
C TRP A 252 6.97 -10.70 9.16
N VAL A 253 6.38 -11.89 9.30
CA VAL A 253 6.24 -12.87 8.21
C VAL A 253 5.19 -12.38 7.22
N PHE A 254 4.04 -11.89 7.71
CA PHE A 254 3.01 -11.25 6.88
C PHE A 254 3.59 -10.06 6.11
N SER A 255 4.30 -9.16 6.79
CA SER A 255 4.95 -8.00 6.16
C SER A 255 6.03 -8.39 5.16
N GLY A 256 6.80 -9.44 5.44
CA GLY A 256 7.80 -9.99 4.52
C GLY A 256 7.17 -10.48 3.21
N VAL A 257 6.11 -11.29 3.32
CA VAL A 257 5.37 -11.81 2.16
C VAL A 257 4.66 -10.69 1.41
N LEU A 258 3.97 -9.78 2.09
CA LEU A 258 3.29 -8.66 1.44
C LEU A 258 4.27 -7.73 0.72
N THR A 259 5.45 -7.47 1.28
CA THR A 259 6.50 -6.71 0.55
C THR A 259 6.90 -7.42 -0.74
N THR A 260 7.11 -8.74 -0.70
CA THR A 260 7.45 -9.52 -1.90
C THR A 260 6.35 -9.39 -2.96
N VAL A 261 5.09 -9.59 -2.58
CA VAL A 261 3.93 -9.50 -3.48
C VAL A 261 3.86 -8.12 -4.13
N MET A 262 3.91 -7.05 -3.34
CA MET A 262 3.75 -5.68 -3.85
C MET A 262 4.93 -5.26 -4.75
N ARG A 263 6.18 -5.60 -4.37
CA ARG A 263 7.36 -5.35 -5.22
C ARG A 263 7.32 -6.15 -6.52
N CYS A 264 6.85 -7.40 -6.48
CA CYS A 264 6.65 -8.24 -7.65
C CYS A 264 5.63 -7.62 -8.62
N LEU A 265 4.61 -6.93 -8.12
CA LEU A 265 3.61 -6.21 -8.92
C LEU A 265 4.13 -4.86 -9.47
N GLY A 266 5.32 -4.43 -9.07
CA GLY A 266 5.91 -3.15 -9.46
C GLY A 266 5.50 -1.97 -8.57
N ILE A 267 4.84 -2.22 -7.44
CA ILE A 267 4.47 -1.17 -6.47
C ILE A 267 5.65 -0.97 -5.50
N PRO A 268 6.24 0.24 -5.38
CA PRO A 268 7.32 0.46 -4.44
C PRO A 268 6.83 0.27 -3.00
N THR A 269 7.46 -0.64 -2.26
CA THR A 269 7.00 -1.05 -0.93
C THR A 269 8.16 -1.24 0.03
N ARG A 270 7.96 -0.89 1.30
CA ARG A 270 8.90 -1.17 2.40
C ARG A 270 8.18 -1.76 3.61
N SER A 271 8.83 -2.69 4.31
CA SER A 271 8.37 -3.10 5.64
C SER A 271 8.67 -2.03 6.68
N VAL A 272 7.74 -1.83 7.62
CA VAL A 272 7.85 -0.86 8.71
C VAL A 272 7.56 -1.56 10.03
N THR A 273 8.42 -1.33 11.02
CA THR A 273 8.25 -1.82 12.38
C THR A 273 7.88 -0.66 13.30
N ASN A 274 6.76 -0.78 14.00
CA ASN A 274 6.37 0.12 15.09
C ASN A 274 6.66 -0.55 16.44
N PHE A 275 7.36 0.12 17.35
CA PHE A 275 7.60 -0.40 18.70
C PHE A 275 6.61 0.18 19.68
N SER A 276 6.15 -0.63 20.65
CA SER A 276 5.03 -0.27 21.52
C SER A 276 3.78 0.06 20.67
N SER A 277 3.40 -0.87 19.80
CA SER A 277 2.26 -0.72 18.89
C SER A 277 0.97 -1.01 19.64
N ALA A 278 0.03 -0.07 19.61
CA ALA A 278 -1.30 -0.32 20.14
C ALA A 278 -2.07 -1.26 19.21
N HIS A 279 -2.84 -2.17 19.78
CA HIS A 279 -3.88 -2.94 19.10
C HIS A 279 -5.19 -2.58 19.79
N ASP A 280 -5.86 -1.58 19.22
CA ASP A 280 -7.12 -1.00 19.67
C ASP A 280 -8.27 -1.78 19.02
N THR A 281 -9.08 -2.42 19.86
CA THR A 281 -10.16 -3.33 19.43
C THR A 281 -11.52 -2.64 19.33
N ASP A 282 -11.68 -1.44 19.89
CA ASP A 282 -12.96 -0.74 19.96
C ASP A 282 -12.97 0.61 19.21
N ARG A 283 -11.85 0.98 18.58
CA ARG A 283 -11.63 2.22 17.81
C ARG A 283 -11.74 3.46 18.70
N SER A 284 -11.51 3.31 20.00
CA SER A 284 -11.47 4.41 20.94
C SER A 284 -10.20 5.24 20.78
N VAL A 285 -9.17 4.74 20.08
CA VAL A 285 -7.83 5.35 19.96
C VAL A 285 -7.26 5.69 21.36
N THR A 286 -7.66 4.89 22.33
CA THR A 286 -7.11 4.75 23.67
C THR A 286 -6.82 3.28 23.87
N ILE A 287 -5.90 2.97 24.78
CA ILE A 287 -5.68 1.61 25.25
C ILE A 287 -6.01 1.60 26.73
N ASP A 288 -7.13 0.98 27.06
CA ASP A 288 -7.67 0.98 28.42
C ASP A 288 -7.14 -0.23 29.20
N GLU A 289 -6.39 0.05 30.27
CA GLU A 289 -5.81 -0.95 31.17
C GLU A 289 -6.49 -0.88 32.54
N CYS A 290 -7.34 -1.87 32.79
CA CYS A 290 -8.09 -2.09 34.01
C CYS A 290 -7.32 -2.98 34.98
N VAL A 291 -7.02 -2.44 36.17
CA VAL A 291 -6.43 -3.18 37.28
C VAL A 291 -7.37 -3.26 38.46
N ASP A 292 -7.29 -4.38 39.20
CA ASP A 292 -8.02 -4.58 40.45
C ASP A 292 -7.37 -3.82 41.61
N GLU A 293 -7.94 -3.93 42.80
CA GLU A 293 -7.46 -3.21 43.98
C GLU A 293 -6.06 -3.64 44.49
N ASN A 294 -5.48 -4.68 43.91
CA ASN A 294 -4.13 -5.17 44.17
C ASN A 294 -3.14 -4.82 43.05
N ASP A 295 -3.54 -3.99 42.09
CA ASP A 295 -2.82 -3.65 40.86
C ASP A 295 -2.66 -4.83 39.87
N ASP A 296 -3.45 -5.89 40.00
CA ASP A 296 -3.47 -7.02 39.07
C ASP A 296 -4.40 -6.74 37.87
N MET A 297 -3.99 -7.16 36.66
CA MET A 297 -4.79 -6.98 35.44
C MET A 297 -6.09 -7.79 35.49
N ILE A 298 -7.20 -7.20 35.03
CA ILE A 298 -8.50 -7.86 34.93
C ILE A 298 -8.75 -8.31 33.49
N ASP A 299 -8.56 -9.61 33.22
CA ASP A 299 -8.70 -10.19 31.87
C ASP A 299 -10.06 -9.90 31.20
N GLU A 300 -11.15 -9.85 31.98
CA GLU A 300 -12.51 -9.57 31.48
C GLU A 300 -12.71 -8.13 30.97
N LEU A 301 -11.79 -7.22 31.28
CA LEU A 301 -11.88 -5.80 30.93
C LEU A 301 -10.76 -5.32 30.00
N ASN A 302 -9.72 -6.12 29.81
CA ASN A 302 -8.52 -5.75 29.04
C ASN A 302 -8.50 -6.46 27.70
N TYR A 303 -9.34 -6.00 26.76
CA TYR A 303 -9.37 -6.52 25.39
C TYR A 303 -8.29 -5.91 24.50
N ASP A 304 -7.93 -4.65 24.76
CA ASP A 304 -6.84 -3.96 24.08
C ASP A 304 -5.47 -4.49 24.50
N SER A 305 -4.49 -4.34 23.62
CA SER A 305 -3.12 -4.78 23.93
C SER A 305 -2.07 -3.85 23.35
N VAL A 306 -0.90 -3.81 24.00
CA VAL A 306 0.28 -3.13 23.48
C VAL A 306 1.32 -4.16 23.10
N TRP A 307 1.57 -4.28 21.81
CA TRP A 307 2.56 -5.18 21.25
C TRP A 307 3.96 -4.58 21.45
N ASN A 308 4.92 -5.41 21.85
CA ASN A 308 6.32 -4.99 21.98
C ASN A 308 6.82 -4.34 20.68
N PHE A 309 6.44 -4.94 19.56
CA PHE A 309 6.53 -4.39 18.23
C PHE A 309 5.46 -5.00 17.34
N HIS A 310 5.07 -4.26 16.30
CA HIS A 310 4.23 -4.73 15.21
C HIS A 310 4.88 -4.35 13.88
N VAL A 311 4.64 -5.13 12.83
CA VAL A 311 5.26 -4.93 11.51
C VAL A 311 4.21 -4.95 10.41
N TRP A 312 4.15 -3.89 9.62
CA TRP A 312 3.28 -3.73 8.45
C TRP A 312 4.07 -3.23 7.24
N ASN A 313 3.41 -2.68 6.23
CA ASN A 313 4.02 -2.23 4.99
C ASN A 313 3.61 -0.79 4.62
N ASP A 314 4.56 0.00 4.13
CA ASP A 314 4.24 1.24 3.40
C ASP A 314 4.35 0.98 1.90
N CYS A 315 3.31 1.32 1.15
CA CYS A 315 3.30 1.28 -0.32
C CYS A 315 3.23 2.71 -0.88
N TRP A 316 4.05 3.01 -1.88
CA TRP A 316 4.09 4.32 -2.53
C TRP A 316 3.09 4.39 -3.67
N MET A 317 2.11 5.29 -3.57
CA MET A 317 1.14 5.53 -4.64
C MET A 317 0.46 6.90 -4.52
N ALA A 318 -0.09 7.39 -5.62
CA ALA A 318 -1.05 8.48 -5.65
C ALA A 318 -2.40 8.03 -5.06
N ARG A 319 -3.15 8.99 -4.51
CA ARG A 319 -4.50 8.80 -3.97
C ARG A 319 -5.51 9.69 -4.71
N PRO A 320 -5.85 9.37 -5.97
CA PRO A 320 -6.80 10.17 -6.76
C PRO A 320 -8.23 10.16 -6.18
N ASP A 321 -8.51 9.21 -5.28
CA ASP A 321 -9.72 9.11 -4.47
C ASP A 321 -9.76 10.05 -3.26
N LEU A 322 -8.62 10.67 -2.90
CA LEU A 322 -8.49 11.62 -1.80
C LEU A 322 -8.18 13.04 -2.32
N PRO A 323 -8.34 14.08 -1.48
CA PRO A 323 -7.83 15.42 -1.80
C PRO A 323 -6.33 15.43 -2.11
N VAL A 324 -5.89 16.43 -2.87
CA VAL A 324 -4.47 16.63 -3.19
C VAL A 324 -3.65 16.72 -1.91
N GLY A 325 -2.52 16.02 -1.86
CA GLY A 325 -1.61 15.99 -0.71
C GLY A 325 -1.62 14.68 0.09
N PHE A 326 -2.53 13.75 -0.20
CA PHE A 326 -2.61 12.46 0.52
C PHE A 326 -2.00 11.26 -0.23
N GLY A 327 -1.38 11.49 -1.40
CA GLY A 327 -0.51 10.49 -2.04
C GLY A 327 0.82 10.30 -1.31
N GLY A 328 1.72 9.50 -1.89
CA GLY A 328 2.99 9.11 -1.29
C GLY A 328 2.88 7.79 -0.55
N TRP A 329 3.53 7.65 0.60
CA TRP A 329 3.46 6.43 1.41
C TRP A 329 2.07 6.19 2.01
N GLN A 330 1.58 4.97 1.84
CA GLN A 330 0.32 4.49 2.41
C GLN A 330 0.58 3.24 3.24
N ALA A 331 0.13 3.22 4.50
CA ALA A 331 0.21 2.06 5.36
C ALA A 331 -0.83 1.01 4.93
N ILE A 332 -0.40 -0.24 4.76
CA ILE A 332 -1.24 -1.43 4.62
C ILE A 332 -0.71 -2.53 5.54
N ASP A 333 -1.62 -3.35 6.06
CA ASP A 333 -1.27 -4.44 6.97
C ASP A 333 -2.02 -5.72 6.61
N ALA A 334 -1.26 -6.80 6.36
CA ALA A 334 -1.79 -8.13 6.10
C ALA A 334 -1.95 -8.97 7.38
N THR A 335 -1.52 -8.47 8.53
CA THR A 335 -1.75 -9.13 9.81
C THR A 335 -3.22 -9.02 10.16
N PRO A 336 -3.95 -10.14 10.35
CA PRO A 336 -5.37 -10.08 10.66
C PRO A 336 -5.56 -9.61 12.10
N GLN A 337 -5.83 -8.31 12.27
CA GLN A 337 -6.12 -7.65 13.54
C GLN A 337 -7.62 -7.35 13.63
N GLU A 338 -8.07 -6.34 12.89
CA GLU A 338 -9.46 -5.89 12.84
C GLU A 338 -10.08 -6.08 11.45
N THR A 339 -11.41 -6.18 11.41
CA THR A 339 -12.12 -6.26 10.13
C THR A 339 -12.44 -4.87 9.57
N SER A 340 -12.21 -4.71 8.27
CA SER A 340 -12.60 -3.55 7.49
C SER A 340 -13.57 -3.97 6.40
N GLU A 341 -14.80 -3.45 6.46
CA GLU A 341 -15.91 -3.85 5.59
C GLU A 341 -16.23 -5.37 5.67
N GLY A 342 -16.02 -5.95 6.86
CA GLY A 342 -16.27 -7.36 7.15
C GLY A 342 -15.17 -8.33 6.68
N ILE A 343 -14.02 -7.82 6.24
CA ILE A 343 -12.87 -8.60 5.75
C ILE A 343 -11.63 -8.22 6.57
N PHE A 344 -10.76 -9.17 6.87
CA PHE A 344 -9.44 -8.94 7.48
C PHE A 344 -8.47 -8.34 6.46
N GLN A 345 -8.61 -7.03 6.26
CA GLN A 345 -7.80 -6.20 5.37
C GLN A 345 -7.60 -4.83 6.03
N THR A 346 -6.42 -4.23 5.82
CA THR A 346 -6.10 -2.92 6.39
C THR A 346 -5.41 -2.03 5.38
N GLY A 347 -5.93 -0.81 5.24
CA GLY A 347 -5.38 0.23 4.38
C GLY A 347 -5.87 0.14 2.92
N PRO A 348 -5.30 0.95 2.02
CA PRO A 348 -4.19 1.89 2.24
C PRO A 348 -4.59 3.16 3.02
N ALA A 349 -3.93 3.39 4.16
CA ALA A 349 -4.07 4.59 4.97
C ALA A 349 -2.95 5.59 4.65
N SER A 350 -3.29 6.81 4.24
CA SER A 350 -2.29 7.83 3.90
C SER A 350 -1.48 8.25 5.13
N LEU A 351 -0.15 8.11 5.11
CA LEU A 351 0.70 8.57 6.22
C LEU A 351 0.52 10.07 6.49
N ASN A 352 0.27 10.87 5.44
CA ASN A 352 -0.04 12.29 5.59
C ASN A 352 -1.36 12.51 6.35
N ALA A 353 -2.37 11.66 6.15
CA ALA A 353 -3.62 11.71 6.90
C ALA A 353 -3.42 11.27 8.36
N ILE A 354 -2.67 10.18 8.59
CA ILE A 354 -2.32 9.68 9.92
C ILE A 354 -1.58 10.76 10.73
N LYS A 355 -0.52 11.34 10.15
CA LYS A 355 0.26 12.40 10.80
C LYS A 355 -0.59 13.61 11.17
N GLN A 356 -1.55 13.97 10.33
CA GLN A 356 -2.47 15.09 10.55
C GLN A 356 -3.69 14.73 11.40
N GLY A 357 -3.90 13.47 11.79
CA GLY A 357 -5.08 13.01 12.52
C GLY A 357 -6.39 13.11 11.74
N LEU A 358 -6.33 13.12 10.40
CA LEU A 358 -7.50 13.16 9.52
C LEU A 358 -8.08 11.75 9.32
N VAL A 359 -8.49 11.14 10.43
CA VAL A 359 -8.88 9.72 10.50
C VAL A 359 -10.22 9.41 9.82
N TYR A 360 -10.99 10.41 9.43
CA TYR A 360 -12.22 10.20 8.64
C TYR A 360 -11.92 9.83 7.17
N LEU A 361 -10.68 10.00 6.70
CA LEU A 361 -10.28 9.66 5.34
C LEU A 361 -10.08 8.15 5.20
N PRO A 362 -10.57 7.54 4.10
CA PRO A 362 -10.33 6.14 3.85
C PRO A 362 -8.86 5.86 3.47
N HIS A 363 -8.36 4.64 3.64
CA HIS A 363 -8.99 3.50 4.29
C HIS A 363 -8.36 3.28 5.66
N ASP A 364 -9.15 2.82 6.64
CA ASP A 364 -8.68 2.34 7.96
C ASP A 364 -7.79 3.31 8.75
N ALA A 365 -7.85 4.60 8.41
CA ALA A 365 -7.06 5.62 9.07
C ALA A 365 -7.28 5.70 10.59
N PRO A 366 -8.49 5.47 11.15
CA PRO A 366 -8.66 5.45 12.61
C PRO A 366 -7.83 4.35 13.29
N PHE A 367 -7.83 3.15 12.70
CA PHE A 367 -7.12 2.00 13.24
C PHE A 367 -5.61 2.22 13.20
N VAL A 368 -5.07 2.54 12.01
CA VAL A 368 -3.62 2.81 11.84
C VAL A 368 -3.18 4.00 12.71
N PHE A 369 -4.03 5.02 12.90
CA PHE A 369 -3.73 6.13 13.78
C PHE A 369 -3.63 5.69 15.25
N ALA A 370 -4.54 4.83 15.71
CA ALA A 370 -4.47 4.26 17.06
C ALA A 370 -3.17 3.49 17.29
N GLU A 371 -2.74 2.67 16.33
CA GLU A 371 -1.51 1.87 16.44
C GLU A 371 -0.27 2.71 16.80
N VAL A 372 -0.23 3.98 16.37
CA VAL A 372 0.92 4.88 16.57
C VAL A 372 0.69 6.06 17.52
N ASN A 373 -0.56 6.40 17.86
CA ASN A 373 -0.91 7.58 18.66
C ASN A 373 -1.88 7.31 19.81
N ALA A 374 -2.28 6.06 20.09
CA ALA A 374 -3.20 5.79 21.19
C ALA A 374 -2.63 6.24 22.56
N ASP A 375 -3.50 6.84 23.37
CA ASP A 375 -3.18 7.15 24.76
C ASP A 375 -3.41 5.91 25.63
N ARG A 376 -2.45 5.55 26.49
CA ARG A 376 -2.67 4.49 27.49
C ARG A 376 -3.39 5.07 28.70
N VAL A 377 -4.56 4.55 29.02
CA VAL A 377 -5.38 5.00 30.15
C VAL A 377 -5.46 3.87 31.18
N TYR A 378 -5.05 4.18 32.40
CA TYR A 378 -5.08 3.23 33.51
C TYR A 378 -6.33 3.46 34.35
N TRP A 379 -7.08 2.40 34.60
CA TRP A 379 -8.32 2.39 35.36
C TRP A 379 -8.20 1.48 36.59
N GLN A 380 -8.65 1.98 37.72
CA GLN A 380 -8.90 1.19 38.91
C GLN A 380 -10.32 0.64 38.82
N CYS A 381 -10.46 -0.67 38.75
CA CYS A 381 -11.74 -1.34 38.55
C CYS A 381 -12.14 -2.16 39.77
N LYS A 382 -13.34 -1.95 40.29
CA LYS A 382 -13.88 -2.69 41.44
C LYS A 382 -15.28 -3.18 41.15
N ARG A 383 -15.63 -4.39 41.59
CA ARG A 383 -17.01 -4.87 41.51
C ARG A 383 -17.86 -4.18 42.57
N LYS A 384 -18.96 -3.55 42.16
CA LYS A 384 -19.92 -2.89 43.04
C LYS A 384 -21.34 -3.20 42.58
N TYR A 385 -22.12 -3.83 43.45
CA TYR A 385 -23.50 -4.28 43.15
C TYR A 385 -23.63 -5.15 41.88
N GLY A 386 -22.58 -5.90 41.53
CA GLY A 386 -22.56 -6.76 40.34
C GLY A 386 -22.01 -6.09 39.08
N ASP A 387 -21.86 -4.77 39.06
CA ASP A 387 -21.29 -4.02 37.94
C ASP A 387 -19.85 -3.55 38.25
N TRP A 388 -19.15 -3.05 37.23
CA TRP A 388 -17.81 -2.48 37.37
C TRP A 388 -17.87 -0.99 37.71
N ASP A 389 -17.25 -0.61 38.83
CA ASP A 389 -16.97 0.77 39.22
C ASP A 389 -15.54 1.10 38.77
N MET A 390 -15.41 1.96 37.76
CA MET A 390 -14.14 2.30 37.11
C MET A 390 -13.70 3.72 37.48
N THR A 391 -12.50 3.86 38.04
CA THR A 391 -11.90 5.15 38.39
C THR A 391 -10.61 5.35 37.62
N LYS A 392 -10.51 6.42 36.82
CA LYS A 392 -9.29 6.74 36.07
C LYS A 392 -8.14 7.08 37.02
N ILE A 393 -7.04 6.35 36.89
CA ILE A 393 -5.80 6.55 37.67
C ILE A 393 -4.91 7.57 36.97
N ARG A 394 -4.56 7.33 35.70
CA ARG A 394 -3.67 8.19 34.91
C ARG A 394 -3.84 7.95 33.41
N THR A 395 -3.36 8.90 32.62
CA THR A 395 -3.17 8.75 31.16
C THR A 395 -1.70 8.99 30.83
N VAL A 396 -1.17 8.15 29.95
CA VAL A 396 0.18 8.29 29.38
C VAL A 396 0.05 8.46 27.87
N THR A 397 0.43 9.63 27.38
CA THR A 397 0.23 10.02 25.97
C THR A 397 1.42 9.72 25.07
N SER A 398 2.60 9.44 25.66
CA SER A 398 3.86 9.31 24.92
C SER A 398 4.35 7.86 24.83
N ASP A 399 3.50 6.88 25.13
CA ASP A 399 3.92 5.49 25.29
C ASP A 399 3.82 4.62 24.04
N ILE A 400 2.88 4.94 23.18
CA ILE A 400 2.59 4.22 21.94
C ILE A 400 3.38 4.82 20.77
N GLY A 401 3.68 4.00 19.76
CA GLY A 401 4.22 4.50 18.49
C GLY A 401 5.67 4.97 18.59
N LYS A 402 6.59 4.11 19.02
CA LYS A 402 7.99 4.48 19.27
C LYS A 402 8.92 3.93 18.20
N ASN A 403 9.96 4.72 17.86
CA ASN A 403 11.05 4.33 16.97
C ASN A 403 10.57 3.61 15.70
N ILE A 404 9.54 4.14 15.04
CA ILE A 404 8.98 3.52 13.84
C ILE A 404 10.10 3.43 12.81
N SER A 405 10.42 2.21 12.38
CA SER A 405 11.70 1.91 11.73
C SER A 405 11.52 1.15 10.44
N THR A 406 12.33 1.50 9.45
CA THR A 406 12.47 0.75 8.19
C THR A 406 13.94 0.64 7.80
N LYS A 407 14.25 -0.17 6.79
CA LYS A 407 15.60 -0.27 6.24
C LYS A 407 15.91 1.01 5.46
N ALA A 408 17.10 1.57 5.67
CA ALA A 408 17.55 2.73 4.92
C ALA A 408 17.89 2.39 3.45
N VAL A 409 17.57 3.31 2.55
CA VAL A 409 17.90 3.22 1.12
C VAL A 409 19.39 2.97 0.92
N GLY A 410 19.72 1.95 0.13
CA GLY A 410 21.10 1.65 -0.25
C GLY A 410 22.03 1.24 0.90
N SER A 411 21.51 0.98 2.11
CA SER A 411 22.35 0.57 3.24
C SER A 411 21.69 -0.46 4.17
N ALA A 412 22.49 -1.09 5.03
CA ALA A 412 22.03 -2.03 6.06
C ALA A 412 21.67 -1.35 7.40
N ARG A 413 21.55 -0.01 7.40
CA ARG A 413 21.25 0.79 8.59
C ARG A 413 19.74 0.97 8.77
N ARG A 414 19.35 1.23 10.01
CA ARG A 414 18.00 1.65 10.37
C ARG A 414 17.75 3.07 9.87
N HIS A 415 16.59 3.29 9.28
CA HIS A 415 15.99 4.59 9.07
C HIS A 415 14.81 4.73 10.03
N ASP A 416 14.86 5.74 10.88
CA ASP A 416 13.75 6.10 11.76
C ASP A 416 12.78 6.98 10.96
N VAL A 417 11.53 6.55 10.87
CA VAL A 417 10.45 7.20 10.12
C VAL A 417 9.29 7.60 11.02
N THR A 418 9.52 7.70 12.34
CA THR A 418 8.50 8.10 13.32
C THR A 418 7.87 9.45 12.95
N ASP A 419 8.69 10.38 12.44
CA ASP A 419 8.28 11.71 12.01
C ASP A 419 7.35 11.69 10.79
N GLN A 420 7.26 10.59 10.05
CA GLN A 420 6.33 10.43 8.92
C GLN A 420 4.92 10.06 9.40
N TYR A 421 4.81 9.47 10.59
CA TYR A 421 3.56 9.00 11.18
C TYR A 421 2.96 9.96 12.20
N LYS A 422 3.81 10.68 12.94
CA LYS A 422 3.35 11.63 13.96
C LYS A 422 4.31 12.78 14.16
N TYR A 423 3.79 13.86 14.74
CA TYR A 423 4.59 14.98 15.18
C TYR A 423 5.36 14.63 16.46
N PRO A 424 6.50 15.30 16.75
CA PRO A 424 7.18 15.16 18.02
C PRO A 424 6.26 15.40 19.21
N GLU A 425 6.33 14.51 20.20
CA GLU A 425 5.63 14.63 21.48
C GLU A 425 5.92 16.03 22.08
N CYS A 426 4.86 16.76 22.47
CA CYS A 426 4.85 18.15 22.95
C CYS A 426 4.79 19.29 21.90
N GLU A 427 4.56 19.00 20.61
CA GLU A 427 4.24 20.05 19.61
C GLU A 427 2.73 20.37 19.51
N PHE A 428 2.42 21.64 19.26
CA PHE A 428 1.05 22.17 19.04
C PHE A 428 0.25 21.39 17.99
N ALA A 429 0.95 20.81 17.00
CA ALA A 429 0.35 20.03 15.92
C ALA A 429 -0.38 18.76 16.42
N ILE A 430 0.05 18.16 17.53
CA ILE A 430 -0.63 17.02 18.17
C ILE A 430 -2.02 17.43 18.67
N SER A 431 -2.16 18.65 19.20
CA SER A 431 -3.46 19.14 19.69
C SER A 431 -4.47 19.34 18.57
N ILE A 432 -4.03 19.64 17.34
CA ILE A 432 -4.91 19.82 16.18
C ILE A 432 -5.29 18.48 15.56
N SER A 433 -4.34 17.54 15.43
CA SER A 433 -4.61 16.21 14.89
C SER A 433 -5.61 15.45 15.78
N VAL A 434 -5.44 15.54 17.11
CA VAL A 434 -6.38 14.98 18.09
C VAL A 434 -7.74 15.71 18.07
N TYR A 435 -7.78 17.01 17.78
CA TYR A 435 -9.03 17.76 17.63
C TYR A 435 -9.84 17.35 16.39
N CYS A 436 -9.18 17.18 15.24
CA CYS A 436 -9.82 16.69 14.02
C CYS A 436 -10.50 15.33 14.24
N ARG A 437 -9.87 14.46 15.04
CA ARG A 437 -10.42 13.16 15.47
C ARG A 437 -11.65 13.29 16.39
N ASP A 438 -11.58 14.09 17.46
CA ASP A 438 -12.66 14.20 18.45
C ASP A 438 -14.00 14.69 17.82
N THR A 439 -13.94 15.41 16.70
CA THR A 439 -15.13 15.95 16.02
C THR A 439 -15.81 15.00 15.03
N SER A 440 -15.16 13.91 14.60
CA SER A 440 -15.73 12.99 13.59
C SER A 440 -16.72 11.95 14.14
N GLY A 441 -16.95 11.90 15.46
CA GLY A 441 -17.81 10.90 16.11
C GLY A 441 -18.70 11.36 17.27
N LEU A 442 -18.81 12.66 17.54
CA LEU A 442 -19.54 13.19 18.72
C LEU A 442 -20.83 13.95 18.37
N SER A 443 -21.80 13.91 19.30
CA SER A 443 -22.98 14.79 19.26
C SER A 443 -22.61 16.25 19.58
N ASN A 444 -23.33 17.22 19.00
CA ASN A 444 -23.01 18.66 19.06
C ASN A 444 -22.76 19.26 20.46
N TRP A 445 -23.31 18.67 21.52
CA TRP A 445 -23.16 19.19 22.90
C TRP A 445 -21.83 18.79 23.57
N THR A 446 -21.34 17.57 23.34
CA THR A 446 -20.07 17.07 23.90
C THR A 446 -18.86 17.77 23.27
N ILE A 447 -19.01 18.22 22.03
CA ILE A 447 -18.03 19.03 21.29
C ILE A 447 -17.82 20.38 22.01
N TYR A 448 -18.87 20.99 22.56
CA TYR A 448 -18.83 22.33 23.16
C TYR A 448 -18.05 22.38 24.48
N GLU A 449 -18.23 21.40 25.38
CA GLU A 449 -17.54 21.40 26.69
C GLU A 449 -16.03 21.10 26.56
N ARG A 450 -15.64 20.18 25.67
CA ARG A 450 -14.22 19.88 25.39
C ARG A 450 -13.53 20.98 24.59
N TRP A 451 -14.30 21.77 23.84
CA TRP A 451 -13.81 22.94 23.10
C TRP A 451 -13.35 24.06 24.05
N ILE A 452 -14.10 24.36 25.12
CA ILE A 452 -13.74 25.43 26.08
C ILE A 452 -12.41 25.11 26.82
N ASP A 453 -12.22 23.88 27.30
CA ASP A 453 -11.04 23.49 28.10
C ASP A 453 -9.74 23.36 27.28
N ARG A 454 -9.85 23.15 25.96
CA ARG A 454 -8.69 23.17 25.02
C ARG A 454 -8.51 24.51 24.31
N TYR A 455 -9.55 25.33 24.17
CA TYR A 455 -9.47 26.70 23.64
C TYR A 455 -8.53 27.58 24.47
N ASP A 456 -8.60 27.51 25.80
CA ASP A 456 -7.71 28.28 26.69
C ASP A 456 -6.22 27.88 26.51
N ARG A 457 -5.95 26.62 26.13
CA ARG A 457 -4.61 26.12 25.84
C ARG A 457 -4.13 26.50 24.42
N LEU A 458 -5.00 26.43 23.42
CA LEU A 458 -4.68 26.83 22.04
C LEU A 458 -4.44 28.34 21.92
N SER A 459 -5.23 29.15 22.62
CA SER A 459 -5.11 30.61 22.70
C SER A 459 -3.75 31.08 23.25
N SER A 460 -3.26 30.41 24.30
CA SER A 460 -1.95 30.71 24.92
C SER A 460 -0.75 30.23 24.09
N LEU A 461 -0.91 29.17 23.28
CA LEU A 461 0.16 28.68 22.40
C LEU A 461 0.29 29.48 21.09
N LEU A 462 -0.82 29.94 20.53
CA LEU A 462 -0.85 30.78 19.31
C LEU A 462 -0.19 32.15 19.53
N THR A 463 -0.13 32.63 20.77
CA THR A 463 0.50 33.90 21.14
C THR A 463 2.02 33.80 21.31
N GLU A 464 2.61 32.61 21.48
CA GLU A 464 4.03 32.47 21.83
C GLU A 464 4.96 31.95 20.71
N LYS A 465 4.49 31.29 19.64
CA LYS A 465 5.41 30.43 18.84
C LYS A 465 5.32 30.42 17.31
N ILE A 466 4.45 31.19 16.65
CA ILE A 466 4.31 31.07 15.18
C ILE A 466 4.51 32.41 14.47
N HIS A 467 5.60 32.55 13.71
CA HIS A 467 5.82 33.62 12.75
C HIS A 467 5.16 33.24 11.42
N TRP A 468 4.13 33.98 11.01
CA TRP A 468 3.46 33.79 9.72
C TRP A 468 3.99 34.81 8.69
N LEU A 469 4.35 34.35 7.50
CA LEU A 469 4.83 35.21 6.39
C LEU A 469 3.70 36.01 5.70
N PHE A 470 2.45 35.70 6.02
CA PHE A 470 1.26 36.35 5.48
C PHE A 470 0.11 36.26 6.50
N PRO A 471 -0.80 37.25 6.53
CA PRO A 471 -1.91 37.24 7.46
C PRO A 471 -2.88 36.10 7.15
N VAL A 472 -3.20 35.32 8.19
CA VAL A 472 -4.22 34.27 8.14
C VAL A 472 -5.37 34.71 9.05
N LYS A 473 -6.57 34.81 8.48
CA LYS A 473 -7.78 35.17 9.20
C LYS A 473 -8.61 33.93 9.48
N PHE A 474 -8.86 33.66 10.76
CA PHE A 474 -9.75 32.58 11.18
C PHE A 474 -11.12 33.18 11.51
N GLU A 475 -12.12 32.86 10.68
CA GLU A 475 -13.52 33.23 10.92
C GLU A 475 -14.29 32.01 11.43
N TRP A 476 -14.90 32.14 12.61
CA TRP A 476 -15.66 31.07 13.25
C TRP A 476 -17.16 31.32 13.08
N PRO A 477 -17.97 30.31 12.71
CA PRO A 477 -19.36 30.50 12.30
C PRO A 477 -20.34 30.74 13.45
N TYR A 478 -19.90 30.75 14.72
CA TYR A 478 -20.79 30.89 15.87
C TYR A 478 -20.86 32.33 16.39
N PRO A 479 -22.06 32.91 16.56
CA PRO A 479 -22.23 34.25 17.11
C PRO A 479 -21.87 34.26 18.61
N GLY A 480 -20.70 34.80 18.94
CA GLY A 480 -20.19 34.90 20.31
C GLY A 480 -18.67 34.77 20.44
N LEU A 481 -18.00 34.27 19.40
CA LEU A 481 -16.54 34.15 19.37
C LEU A 481 -15.94 35.21 18.45
N SER A 482 -15.00 36.02 18.96
CA SER A 482 -14.31 37.02 18.15
C SER A 482 -13.45 36.33 17.08
N SER A 483 -13.52 36.86 15.85
CA SER A 483 -12.57 36.51 14.80
C SER A 483 -11.15 36.89 15.24
N TYR A 484 -10.20 36.02 14.94
CA TYR A 484 -8.79 36.27 15.25
C TYR A 484 -8.05 36.51 13.93
N GLU A 485 -7.40 37.66 13.83
CA GLU A 485 -6.59 38.06 12.69
C GLU A 485 -5.15 38.11 13.16
N VAL A 486 -4.32 37.16 12.70
CA VAL A 486 -2.89 37.18 12.99
C VAL A 486 -2.25 38.12 11.98
N GLN A 487 -2.01 39.36 12.39
CA GLN A 487 -1.25 40.33 11.59
C GLN A 487 0.25 40.17 11.89
N ASN A 488 1.07 40.26 10.83
CA ASN A 488 2.54 40.15 10.84
C ASN A 488 3.16 40.66 12.16
N ALA A 489 3.85 39.79 12.88
CA ALA A 489 4.78 40.16 13.93
C ALA A 489 6.20 39.77 13.45
N GLU A 490 7.08 40.77 13.35
CA GLU A 490 8.50 40.61 13.01
C GLU A 490 9.21 39.57 13.90
#